data_AF-A0A1Z4UYH6-F1
#
_entry.id   AF-A0A1Z4UYH6-F1
#
_cell.length_a   1.000
_cell.length_b   1.000
_cell.length_c   1.000
_cell.angle_alpha   90.00
_cell.angle_beta   90.00
_cell.angle_gamma   90.00
#
_symmetry.space_group_name_H-M   'P 1'
#
loop_
_entity.id
_entity.type
_entity.pdbx_description
1 polymer ?
#
loop_
_entity_poly.entity_id
_entity_poly.type
_entity_poly.pdbx_seq_one_letter_code
_entity_poly.pdbx_strand_id
1 'polypeptide(L)'
;MAKPRYEGYSYETPTKCVREKFGDTTVYAQNAKSLLTKATGFIAAYDFTLNPYRGCQYGCSYCYAAAFSPNPKMRQDWGKWVIYKENAAEILAKELETWYRKNPKQPPRIYMSSVTDPYQPLESKHQ
;
A
#
# COMPACT_ATOMS: atom_id res chain seq x y z
N MET A 1 -2.52 9.39 25.56
CA MET A 1 -2.31 8.93 24.16
C MET A 1 -1.26 9.84 23.53
N ALA A 2 -0.15 9.29 23.02
CA ALA A 2 0.86 10.10 22.34
C ALA A 2 0.24 10.79 21.12
N LYS A 3 0.54 12.08 20.91
CA LYS A 3 0.05 12.82 19.74
C LYS A 3 0.66 12.20 18.47
N PRO A 4 -0.11 12.02 17.38
CA PRO A 4 0.42 11.51 16.13
C PRO A 4 1.54 12.42 15.62
N ARG A 5 2.71 11.84 15.38
CA ARG A 5 3.84 12.54 14.74
C ARG A 5 3.65 12.45 13.23
N TYR A 6 3.62 13.58 12.53
CA TYR A 6 3.53 13.61 11.08
C TYR A 6 4.94 13.70 10.49
N GLU A 7 5.26 12.79 9.57
CA GLU A 7 6.50 12.84 8.79
C GLU A 7 6.16 12.90 7.31
N GLY A 8 6.88 13.73 6.55
CA GLY A 8 6.62 13.95 5.13
C GLY A 8 7.40 12.98 4.26
N TYR A 9 6.77 11.88 3.84
CA TYR A 9 7.32 10.97 2.81
C TYR A 9 6.67 11.16 1.42
N SER A 10 5.58 11.94 1.36
CA SER A 10 5.00 12.48 0.14
C SER A 10 4.93 13.99 0.23
N TYR A 11 5.34 14.68 -0.84
CA TYR A 11 5.39 16.14 -0.90
C TYR A 11 4.03 16.81 -0.67
N GLU A 12 2.92 16.15 -1.03
CA GLU A 12 1.58 16.77 -1.04
C GLU A 12 0.64 16.27 0.06
N THR A 13 0.97 15.18 0.76
CA THR A 13 0.04 14.55 1.71
C THR A 13 0.79 14.16 2.99
N PRO A 14 0.42 14.72 4.16
CA PRO A 14 1.06 14.38 5.41
C PRO A 14 0.78 12.91 5.76
N THR A 15 1.81 12.17 6.19
CA THR A 15 1.65 10.80 6.70
C THR A 15 1.70 10.79 8.22
N LYS A 16 0.80 10.04 8.85
CA LYS A 16 0.71 9.90 10.31
C LYS A 16 1.58 8.73 10.74
N CYS A 17 2.60 8.95 11.56
CA CYS A 17 3.34 7.88 12.20
C CYS A 17 2.46 7.23 13.26
N VAL A 18 2.20 5.93 13.13
CA VAL A 18 1.30 5.17 14.02
C VAL A 18 2.10 4.36 15.02
N ARG A 19 3.35 4.02 14.68
CA ARG A 19 4.24 3.28 15.56
C ARG A 19 5.68 3.69 15.29
N GLU A 20 6.37 4.17 16.31
CA GLU A 20 7.74 4.66 16.14
C GLU A 20 8.68 3.55 15.65
N LYS A 21 8.48 2.28 16.07
CA LYS A 21 9.26 1.11 15.62
C LYS A 21 8.49 -0.22 15.71
N PHE A 22 8.42 -0.98 14.61
CA PHE A 22 8.18 -2.44 14.62
C PHE A 22 9.50 -3.09 14.20
N GLY A 23 10.32 -3.48 15.18
CA GLY A 23 11.74 -3.76 14.89
C GLY A 23 12.43 -2.48 14.41
N ASP A 24 13.14 -2.54 13.30
CA ASP A 24 13.78 -1.37 12.68
C ASP A 24 12.89 -0.65 11.64
N THR A 25 11.65 -1.11 11.43
CA THR A 25 10.71 -0.50 10.47
C THR A 25 9.82 0.55 11.14
N THR A 26 9.71 1.73 10.52
CA THR A 26 8.73 2.76 10.88
C THR A 26 7.43 2.58 10.09
N VAL A 27 6.28 2.67 10.78
CA VAL A 27 4.96 2.44 10.17
C VAL A 27 4.13 3.73 10.15
N TYR A 28 3.63 4.04 8.96
CA TYR A 28 2.83 5.22 8.68
C TYR A 28 1.44 4.85 8.17
N ALA A 29 0.46 5.70 8.49
CA ALA A 29 -0.87 5.68 7.90
C ALA A 29 -1.03 6.84 6.91
N GLN A 30 -1.67 6.56 5.79
CA GLN A 30 -2.06 7.56 4.80
C GLN A 30 -3.39 7.19 4.16
N ASN A 31 -4.23 8.18 3.88
CA ASN A 31 -5.43 7.97 3.07
C ASN A 31 -5.07 7.90 1.58
N ALA A 32 -5.62 6.92 0.88
CA ALA A 32 -5.54 6.84 -0.58
C ALA A 32 -6.70 7.58 -1.25
N LYS A 33 -6.54 7.92 -2.52
CA LYS A 33 -7.63 8.40 -3.40
C LYS A 33 -8.30 7.27 -4.17
N SER A 34 -7.58 6.18 -4.40
CA SER A 34 -8.00 4.99 -5.13
C SER A 34 -7.21 3.78 -4.64
N LEU A 35 -7.82 2.61 -4.67
CA LEU A 35 -7.16 1.35 -4.31
C LEU A 35 -6.94 0.45 -5.53
N LEU A 36 -7.87 0.45 -6.48
CA LEU A 36 -7.81 -0.29 -7.74
C LEU A 36 -7.16 0.53 -8.85
N THR A 37 -6.02 0.06 -9.36
CA THR A 37 -5.37 0.63 -10.56
C THR A 37 -5.57 -0.31 -11.73
N LYS A 38 -5.93 0.20 -12.92
CA LYS A 38 -6.11 -0.64 -14.12
C LYS A 38 -4.84 -1.46 -14.38
N ALA A 39 -4.99 -2.77 -14.57
CA ALA A 39 -3.85 -3.62 -14.88
C ALA A 39 -3.38 -3.39 -16.32
N THR A 40 -2.06 -3.32 -16.50
CA THR A 40 -1.42 -3.06 -17.80
C THR A 40 -0.14 -3.89 -17.93
N GLY A 41 0.44 -3.93 -19.14
CA GLY A 41 1.70 -4.64 -19.39
C GLY A 41 1.58 -6.14 -19.11
N PHE A 42 2.57 -6.69 -18.40
CA PHE A 42 2.69 -8.14 -18.12
C PHE A 42 1.49 -8.72 -17.35
N ILE A 43 0.77 -7.89 -16.59
CA ILE A 43 -0.37 -8.29 -15.77
C ILE A 43 -1.72 -7.89 -16.39
N ALA A 44 -1.76 -7.54 -17.68
CA ALA A 44 -2.97 -7.15 -18.40
C ALA A 44 -4.04 -8.27 -18.48
N ALA A 45 -3.71 -9.50 -18.10
CA ALA A 45 -4.68 -10.57 -17.94
C ALA A 45 -5.65 -10.35 -16.77
N TYR A 46 -5.36 -9.41 -15.86
CA TYR A 46 -6.22 -9.00 -14.76
C TYR A 46 -6.96 -7.71 -15.12
N ASP A 47 -8.01 -7.38 -14.38
CA ASP A 47 -8.77 -6.14 -14.61
C ASP A 47 -8.12 -4.98 -13.84
N PHE A 48 -7.68 -5.26 -12.60
CA PHE A 48 -7.02 -4.29 -11.73
C PHE A 48 -5.83 -4.87 -10.99
N THR A 49 -5.00 -3.97 -10.47
CA THR A 49 -4.00 -4.23 -9.44
C THR A 49 -4.42 -3.54 -8.16
N LEU A 50 -4.05 -4.13 -7.03
CA LEU A 50 -4.37 -3.60 -5.70
C LEU A 50 -3.13 -3.73 -4.82
N ASN A 51 -2.62 -2.61 -4.30
CA ASN A 51 -1.53 -2.60 -3.32
C ASN A 51 -2.05 -2.00 -2.00
N PRO A 52 -2.22 -2.78 -0.91
CA PRO A 52 -2.66 -2.26 0.39
C PRO A 52 -1.62 -1.35 1.04
N TYR A 53 -0.34 -1.61 0.73
CA TYR A 53 0.81 -0.96 1.31
C TYR A 53 1.66 -0.23 0.26
N ARG A 54 2.48 0.70 0.75
CA ARG A 54 3.71 1.15 0.10
C ARG A 54 4.88 0.80 1.02
N GLY A 55 5.99 0.36 0.44
CA GLY A 55 7.10 -0.18 1.23
C GLY A 55 6.82 -1.60 1.71
N CYS A 56 7.85 -2.26 2.21
CA CYS A 56 7.79 -3.67 2.58
C CYS A 56 8.76 -3.95 3.73
N GLN A 57 8.29 -4.54 4.83
CA GLN A 57 9.12 -4.89 5.99
C GLN A 57 10.13 -5.99 5.70
N TYR A 58 9.89 -6.84 4.70
CA TYR A 58 10.83 -7.91 4.36
C TYR A 58 12.17 -7.39 3.84
N GLY A 59 12.19 -6.20 3.22
CA GLY A 59 13.44 -5.50 2.88
C GLY A 59 14.40 -6.29 1.98
N CYS A 60 13.91 -7.21 1.15
CA CYS A 60 14.80 -8.07 0.34
C CYS A 60 15.74 -7.23 -0.53
N SER A 61 17.04 -7.55 -0.51
CA SER A 61 18.08 -6.81 -1.24
C SER A 61 17.88 -6.81 -2.77
N TYR A 62 17.25 -7.87 -3.29
CA TYR A 62 16.93 -8.05 -4.70
C TYR A 62 15.54 -7.54 -5.11
N CYS A 63 14.83 -6.87 -4.20
CA CYS A 63 13.43 -6.51 -4.43
C CYS A 63 13.31 -5.39 -5.48
N TYR A 64 12.77 -5.72 -6.66
CA TYR A 64 12.51 -4.71 -7.69
C TYR A 64 11.55 -3.61 -7.22
N ALA A 65 10.66 -3.93 -6.26
CA ALA A 65 9.69 -2.97 -5.74
C ALA A 65 10.34 -1.76 -5.07
N ALA A 66 11.58 -1.88 -4.59
CA ALA A 66 12.35 -0.75 -4.09
C ALA A 66 12.48 0.38 -5.13
N ALA A 67 12.44 0.05 -6.42
CA ALA A 67 12.45 1.02 -7.50
C ALA A 67 11.24 1.97 -7.47
N PHE A 68 10.10 1.56 -6.92
CA PHE A 68 8.86 2.36 -6.84
C PHE A 68 8.77 3.19 -5.56
N SER A 69 9.87 3.31 -4.81
CA SER A 69 9.95 4.15 -3.63
C SER A 69 9.71 5.62 -3.99
N PRO A 70 9.05 6.41 -3.12
CA PRO A 70 8.63 7.79 -3.43
C PRO A 70 9.80 8.75 -3.69
N ASN A 71 10.97 8.47 -3.12
CA ASN A 71 12.19 9.27 -3.27
C ASN A 71 13.45 8.41 -3.05
N PRO A 72 14.65 8.92 -3.40
CA PRO A 72 15.90 8.17 -3.26
C PRO A 72 16.23 7.73 -1.83
N LYS A 73 15.90 8.55 -0.82
CA LYS A 73 16.13 8.22 0.59
C LYS A 73 15.31 7.00 1.00
N MET A 74 14.02 6.99 0.68
CA MET A 74 13.15 5.83 0.95
C MET A 74 13.56 4.59 0.16
N ARG A 75 14.12 4.76 -1.04
CA ARG A 75 14.70 3.64 -1.77
C ARG A 75 15.90 3.03 -1.04
N GLN A 76 16.78 3.87 -0.50
CA GLN A 76 17.94 3.41 0.31
C GLN A 76 17.49 2.76 1.62
N ASP A 77 16.40 3.24 2.20
CA ASP A 77 15.79 2.71 3.42
C ASP A 77 14.77 1.58 3.16
N TRP A 78 14.82 0.89 2.02
CA TRP A 78 13.94 -0.25 1.74
C TRP A 78 14.02 -1.30 2.87
N GLY A 79 12.87 -1.80 3.34
CA GLY A 79 12.79 -2.63 4.55
C GLY A 79 12.47 -1.86 5.83
N LYS A 80 12.77 -0.55 5.89
CA LYS A 80 12.68 0.25 7.11
C LYS A 80 11.45 1.14 7.20
N TRP A 81 10.56 1.07 6.22
CA TRP A 81 9.33 1.85 6.22
C TRP A 81 8.17 1.10 5.57
N VAL A 82 6.97 1.33 6.10
CA VAL A 82 5.71 0.92 5.48
C VAL A 82 4.70 2.04 5.64
N ILE A 83 3.96 2.32 4.57
CA ILE A 83 2.77 3.16 4.60
C ILE A 83 1.58 2.27 4.28
N TYR A 84 0.65 2.10 5.23
CA TYR A 84 -0.62 1.43 4.98
C TYR A 84 -1.72 2.44 4.63
N LYS A 85 -2.67 1.99 3.82
CA LYS A 85 -3.81 2.80 3.40
C LYS A 85 -4.93 2.71 4.44
N GLU A 86 -5.10 3.74 5.26
CA GLU A 86 -6.03 3.72 6.41
C GLU A 86 -7.51 3.58 5.97
N ASN A 87 -7.87 4.17 4.84
CA ASN A 87 -9.20 4.11 4.24
C ASN A 87 -9.36 3.03 3.15
N ALA A 88 -8.50 2.00 3.14
CA ALA A 88 -8.47 0.99 2.06
C ALA A 88 -9.82 0.27 1.88
N ALA A 89 -10.42 -0.21 2.97
CA ALA A 89 -11.67 -0.96 2.91
C ALA A 89 -12.84 -0.12 2.35
N GLU A 90 -12.94 1.14 2.79
CA GLU A 90 -13.99 2.07 2.36
C GLU A 90 -13.88 2.38 0.85
N ILE A 91 -12.67 2.67 0.38
CA ILE A 91 -12.43 2.96 -1.04
C ILE A 91 -12.67 1.73 -1.90
N LEU A 92 -12.19 0.56 -1.48
CA LEU A 92 -12.38 -0.67 -2.23
C LEU A 92 -13.88 -0.99 -2.41
N ALA A 93 -14.68 -0.82 -1.36
CA ALA A 93 -16.12 -1.04 -1.44
C ALA A 93 -16.78 -0.15 -2.51
N LYS A 94 -16.45 1.14 -2.53
CA LYS A 94 -16.95 2.12 -3.52
C LYS A 94 -16.49 1.78 -4.95
N GLU A 95 -15.24 1.39 -5.11
CA GLU A 95 -14.68 1.02 -6.42
C GLU A 95 -15.29 -0.29 -6.95
N LEU A 96 -15.52 -1.27 -6.08
CA LEU A 96 -16.21 -2.53 -6.43
C LEU A 96 -17.68 -2.30 -6.76
N GLU A 97 -18.40 -1.45 -6.03
CA GLU A 97 -19.78 -1.08 -6.36
C GLU A 97 -19.86 -0.50 -7.78
N THR A 98 -18.94 0.41 -8.11
CA THR A 98 -18.84 1.01 -9.44
C THR A 98 -18.58 -0.04 -10.52
N TRP A 99 -17.74 -1.05 -10.24
CA TRP A 99 -17.50 -2.18 -11.13
C TRP A 99 -18.76 -3.02 -11.34
N TYR A 100 -19.44 -3.44 -10.27
CA TYR A 100 -20.62 -4.30 -10.36
C TYR A 100 -21.81 -3.60 -11.02
N ARG A 101 -21.93 -2.28 -10.92
CA ARG A 101 -22.92 -1.51 -11.70
C ARG A 101 -22.73 -1.67 -13.21
N LYS A 102 -21.49 -1.81 -13.66
CA LYS A 102 -21.15 -2.01 -15.09
C LYS A 102 -21.09 -3.49 -15.47
N ASN A 103 -20.77 -4.36 -14.51
CA ASN A 103 -20.53 -5.79 -14.72
C ASN A 103 -21.27 -6.64 -13.66
N PRO A 104 -22.62 -6.72 -13.69
CA PRO A 104 -23.43 -7.21 -12.57
C PRO A 104 -23.20 -8.66 -12.13
N LYS A 105 -22.58 -9.47 -12.99
CA LYS A 105 -22.36 -10.91 -12.76
C LYS A 105 -20.90 -11.34 -12.94
N GLN A 106 -19.99 -10.39 -13.08
CA GLN A 106 -18.59 -10.67 -13.31
C GLN A 106 -17.77 -10.03 -12.20
N PRO A 107 -17.23 -10.80 -11.25
CA PRO A 107 -16.28 -10.26 -10.29
C PRO A 107 -15.01 -9.78 -11.00
N PRO A 108 -14.39 -8.67 -10.57
CA PRO A 108 -13.13 -8.22 -11.15
C PRO A 108 -12.01 -9.18 -10.74
N ARG A 109 -11.12 -9.47 -11.70
CA ARG A 109 -9.88 -10.19 -11.44
C ARG A 109 -8.85 -9.17 -10.95
N ILE A 110 -8.41 -9.34 -9.71
CA ILE A 110 -7.49 -8.41 -9.05
C ILE A 110 -6.12 -9.08 -8.88
N TYR A 111 -5.09 -8.45 -9.43
CA TYR A 111 -3.71 -8.81 -9.14
C TYR A 111 -3.30 -8.14 -7.82
N MET A 112 -3.12 -8.95 -6.79
CA MET A 112 -2.79 -8.47 -5.46
C MET A 112 -1.29 -8.17 -5.34
N SER A 113 -0.97 -7.01 -4.79
CA SER A 113 0.35 -6.58 -4.33
C SER A 113 1.47 -6.71 -5.37
N SER A 114 1.32 -5.98 -6.48
CA SER A 114 2.31 -5.94 -7.56
C SER A 114 3.60 -5.21 -7.24
N VAL A 115 3.68 -4.43 -6.15
CA VAL A 115 4.89 -3.68 -5.75
C VAL A 115 5.10 -3.67 -4.23
N THR A 116 4.41 -4.53 -3.50
CA THR A 116 4.60 -4.73 -2.05
C THR A 116 4.28 -6.18 -1.70
N ASP A 117 4.48 -6.57 -0.44
CA ASP A 117 3.98 -7.86 0.03
C ASP A 117 2.53 -7.71 0.54
N PRO A 118 1.60 -8.63 0.20
CA PRO A 118 0.22 -8.58 0.68
C PRO A 118 0.06 -8.85 2.16
N TYR A 119 1.02 -9.51 2.81
CA TYR A 119 0.97 -9.95 4.20
C TYR A 119 2.21 -9.48 4.95
N GLN A 120 2.13 -8.30 5.54
CA GLN A 120 3.27 -7.71 6.22
C GLN A 120 3.34 -8.11 7.69
N PRO A 121 4.54 -8.30 8.27
CA PRO A 121 4.73 -8.58 9.70
C PRO A 121 3.95 -7.67 10.66
N LEU A 122 3.69 -6.41 10.28
CA LEU A 122 2.87 -5.47 11.05
C LEU A 122 1.47 -6.00 11.36
N GLU A 123 0.91 -6.85 10.49
CA GLU A 123 -0.44 -7.41 10.62
C GLU A 123 -0.57 -8.32 11.84
N SER A 124 0.54 -8.94 12.29
CA SER A 124 0.56 -9.80 13.50
C SER A 124 0.10 -9.10 14.77
N LYS A 125 0.07 -7.76 14.80
CA LYS A 125 -0.36 -6.98 15.96
C LYS A 125 -1.78 -6.46 15.85
N HIS A 126 -2.46 -6.67 14.72
CA HIS A 126 -3.75 -6.05 14.39
C HIS A 126 -4.80 -7.09 13.90
N GLN A 127 -4.68 -8.35 14.30
CA GLN A 127 -5.78 -9.33 14.19
C GLN A 127 -6.84 -9.11 15.26
#